data_AF-A0A4P5YK34-F1
#
_entry.id   AF-A0A4P5YK34-F1
#
_cell.length_a   1.000
_cell.length_b   1.000
_cell.length_c   1.000
_cell.angle_alpha   90.00
_cell.angle_beta   90.00
_cell.angle_gamma   90.00
#
_symmetry.space_group_name_H-M   'P 1'
#
loop_
_entity.id
_entity.type
_entity.pdbx_description
1 polymer ?
#
loop_
_entity_poly.entity_id
_entity_poly.type
_entity_poly.pdbx_seq_one_letter_code
_entity_poly.pdbx_strand_id
1 'polypeptide(L)'
;MERKSSDLTEAQEHTLFTVGDALLHIQTLEFVLSRCLTCVFPPEAEMTTDRLYALDAQNQSKTLGQLLKTLRNTVEIEPEFDSRLRNYLEKRNLFVHGLFLDERFDFNTDEGCGKLTAFLDDVYDDVEYLRTVFTAVYAQWRKALDGEELGLENMSPTDRAKWEKYMEKHESAEILTMRLKPGRTMGIGFFPSEI
;
A
#
# COMPACT_ATOMS: atom_id res chain seq x y z
N MET A 1 41.43 15.66 10.56
CA MET A 1 40.32 15.70 11.53
C MET A 1 39.45 14.51 11.22
N GLU A 2 39.74 13.38 11.85
CA GLU A 2 38.96 12.14 11.71
C GLU A 2 37.61 12.35 12.41
N ARG A 3 36.49 12.26 11.67
CA ARG A 3 35.16 12.17 12.29
C ARG A 3 35.06 10.79 12.95
N LYS A 4 35.21 10.74 14.27
CA LYS A 4 34.83 9.57 15.08
C LYS A 4 33.30 9.50 15.17
N SER A 5 32.77 8.29 14.97
CA SER A 5 31.50 7.72 15.48
C SER A 5 30.35 8.67 15.83
N SER A 6 29.25 8.58 15.08
CA SER A 6 27.86 9.04 15.37
C SER A 6 27.63 9.63 16.78
N ASP A 7 27.36 10.94 16.89
CA ASP A 7 26.97 11.64 18.14
C ASP A 7 25.52 11.29 18.60
N LEU A 8 24.95 10.16 18.16
CA LEU A 8 23.55 9.80 18.42
C LEU A 8 23.41 8.85 19.61
N THR A 9 22.31 8.97 20.37
CA THR A 9 21.91 7.98 21.36
C THR A 9 21.39 6.71 20.67
N GLU A 10 21.37 5.58 21.38
CA GLU A 10 20.79 4.32 20.86
C GLU A 10 19.32 4.51 20.45
N ALA A 11 18.56 5.31 21.22
CA ALA A 11 17.18 5.64 20.89
C ALA A 11 17.07 6.43 19.58
N GLN A 12 17.97 7.38 19.34
CA GLN A 12 18.03 8.15 18.09
C GLN A 12 18.41 7.28 16.89
N GLU A 13 19.41 6.41 17.04
CA GLU A 13 19.82 5.47 15.98
C GLU A 13 18.69 4.51 15.61
N HIS A 14 18.04 3.93 16.61
CA HIS A 14 16.88 3.07 16.41
C HIS A 14 15.73 3.82 15.71
N THR A 15 15.42 5.03 16.17
CA THR A 15 14.37 5.86 15.58
C THR A 15 14.67 6.19 14.11
N LEU A 16 15.92 6.53 13.76
CA LEU A 16 16.30 6.78 12.36
C LEU A 16 16.14 5.55 11.48
N PHE A 17 16.51 4.37 12.00
CA PHE A 17 16.28 3.11 11.30
C PHE A 17 14.77 2.91 11.05
N THR A 18 13.93 3.07 12.08
CA THR A 18 12.48 2.93 11.97
C THR A 18 11.86 3.94 11.00
N VAL A 19 12.34 5.19 10.96
CA VAL A 19 11.92 6.19 9.98
C VAL A 19 12.22 5.73 8.54
N GLY A 20 13.43 5.23 8.30
CA GLY A 20 13.83 4.71 7.00
C GLY A 20 12.99 3.51 6.57
N ASP A 21 12.77 2.56 7.48
CA ASP A 21 11.98 1.36 7.24
C ASP A 21 10.50 1.70 6.95
N ALA A 22 9.89 2.55 7.78
CA ALA A 22 8.52 3.02 7.57
C ALA A 22 8.35 3.69 6.20
N LEU A 23 9.32 4.51 5.77
CA LEU A 23 9.30 5.13 4.45
C LEU A 23 9.30 4.10 3.32
N LEU A 24 10.13 3.06 3.40
CA LEU A 24 10.18 1.99 2.39
C LEU A 24 8.85 1.22 2.31
N HIS A 25 8.24 0.93 3.47
CA HIS A 25 6.95 0.27 3.55
C HIS A 25 5.83 1.12 2.94
N ILE A 26 5.78 2.43 3.25
CA ILE A 26 4.82 3.38 2.66
C ILE A 26 4.98 3.43 1.13
N GLN A 27 6.21 3.55 0.63
CA GLN A 27 6.49 3.58 -0.81
C GLN A 27 6.06 2.28 -1.50
N THR A 28 6.28 1.13 -0.83
CA THR A 28 5.85 -0.18 -1.34
C THR A 28 4.32 -0.27 -1.45
N LEU A 29 3.58 0.22 -0.46
CA LEU A 29 2.12 0.28 -0.52
C LEU A 29 1.62 1.21 -1.63
N GLU A 30 2.24 2.39 -1.81
CA GLU A 30 1.91 3.30 -2.91
C GLU A 30 2.11 2.62 -4.27
N PHE A 31 3.20 1.87 -4.44
CA PHE A 31 3.47 1.06 -5.63
C PHE A 31 2.39 0.00 -5.85
N VAL A 32 2.06 -0.82 -4.85
CA VAL A 32 1.04 -1.88 -4.97
C VAL A 32 -0.34 -1.29 -5.29
N LEU A 33 -0.72 -0.19 -4.65
CA LEU A 33 -1.98 0.50 -4.91
C LEU A 33 -2.02 1.06 -6.34
N SER A 34 -0.92 1.67 -6.80
CA SER A 34 -0.77 2.13 -8.19
C SER A 34 -1.02 0.99 -9.19
N ARG A 35 -0.41 -0.19 -8.96
CA ARG A 35 -0.63 -1.38 -9.79
C ARG A 35 -2.08 -1.86 -9.77
N CYS A 36 -2.74 -1.84 -8.61
CA CYS A 36 -4.17 -2.17 -8.53
C CYS A 36 -5.02 -1.22 -9.36
N LEU A 37 -4.77 0.08 -9.29
CA LEU A 37 -5.51 1.09 -10.05
C LEU A 37 -5.24 1.01 -11.57
N THR A 38 -4.04 0.62 -11.96
CA THR A 38 -3.67 0.50 -13.38
C THR A 38 -4.21 -0.79 -14.00
N CYS A 39 -4.09 -1.92 -13.30
CA CYS A 39 -4.37 -3.25 -13.87
C CYS A 39 -5.76 -3.78 -13.48
N VAL A 40 -6.11 -3.71 -12.20
CA VAL A 40 -7.34 -4.31 -11.67
C VAL A 40 -8.54 -3.39 -11.88
N PHE A 41 -8.35 -2.10 -11.63
CA PHE A 41 -9.41 -1.08 -11.64
C PHE A 41 -9.15 0.00 -12.69
N PRO A 42 -8.99 -0.37 -13.98
CA PRO A 42 -8.66 0.59 -15.01
C PRO A 42 -9.78 1.64 -15.15
N PRO A 43 -9.43 2.89 -15.49
CA PRO A 43 -10.42 3.94 -15.68
C PRO A 43 -11.31 3.68 -16.92
N GLU A 44 -10.84 2.89 -17.88
CA GLU A 44 -11.50 2.64 -19.16
C GLU A 44 -11.61 1.12 -19.40
N ALA A 45 -12.60 0.71 -20.20
CA ALA A 45 -12.92 -0.70 -20.42
C ALA A 45 -11.94 -1.42 -21.36
N GLU A 46 -11.35 -0.69 -22.30
CA GLU A 46 -10.34 -1.20 -23.22
C GLU A 46 -8.95 -0.72 -22.75
N MET A 47 -8.06 -1.67 -22.47
CA MET A 47 -6.70 -1.37 -22.04
C MET A 47 -5.72 -1.85 -23.12
N THR A 48 -5.00 -0.92 -23.75
CA THR A 48 -3.89 -1.24 -24.65
C THR A 48 -2.55 -1.21 -23.90
N THR A 49 -1.52 -1.86 -24.43
CA THR A 49 -0.18 -1.86 -23.83
C THR A 49 0.39 -0.45 -23.70
N ASP A 50 0.22 0.40 -24.72
CA ASP A 50 0.66 1.80 -24.68
C ASP A 50 -0.09 2.60 -23.61
N ARG A 51 -1.39 2.32 -23.42
CA ARG A 51 -2.21 2.96 -22.39
C ARG A 51 -1.83 2.49 -21.00
N LEU A 52 -1.49 1.22 -20.85
CA LEU A 52 -0.99 0.64 -19.61
C LEU A 52 0.30 1.36 -19.16
N TYR A 53 1.26 1.54 -20.07
CA TYR A 53 2.49 2.29 -19.78
C TYR A 53 2.20 3.76 -19.46
N ALA A 54 1.29 4.40 -20.18
CA ALA A 54 0.90 5.78 -19.89
C ALA A 54 0.22 5.94 -18.52
N LEU A 55 -0.63 4.99 -18.12
CA LEU A 55 -1.29 4.98 -16.81
C LEU A 55 -0.32 4.68 -15.68
N ASP A 56 0.62 3.76 -15.89
CA ASP A 56 1.69 3.46 -14.93
C ASP A 56 2.54 4.72 -14.69
N ALA A 57 2.98 5.39 -15.76
CA ALA A 57 3.72 6.66 -15.66
C ALA A 57 2.90 7.77 -14.96
N GLN A 58 1.60 7.87 -15.23
CA GLN A 58 0.72 8.82 -14.53
C GLN A 58 0.61 8.50 -13.05
N ASN A 59 0.40 7.23 -12.68
CA ASN A 59 0.22 6.83 -11.28
C ASN A 59 1.53 6.92 -10.49
N GLN A 60 2.70 6.72 -11.11
CA GLN A 60 4.01 6.96 -10.47
C GLN A 60 4.20 8.42 -10.02
N SER A 61 3.53 9.37 -10.66
CA SER A 61 3.58 10.79 -10.28
C SER A 61 2.57 11.19 -9.21
N LYS A 62 1.65 10.29 -8.86
CA LYS A 62 0.56 10.59 -7.92
C LYS A 62 1.01 10.41 -6.47
N THR A 63 0.56 11.29 -5.60
CA THR A 63 0.67 11.09 -4.15
C THR A 63 -0.32 10.01 -3.68
N LEU A 64 -0.06 9.39 -2.53
CA LEU A 64 -1.01 8.47 -1.89
C LEU A 64 -2.43 9.04 -1.81
N GLY A 65 -2.58 10.31 -1.42
CA GLY A 65 -3.89 10.96 -1.36
C GLY A 65 -4.61 10.99 -2.73
N GLN A 66 -3.87 11.20 -3.81
CA GLN A 66 -4.42 11.15 -5.18
C GLN A 66 -4.74 9.72 -5.64
N LEU A 67 -3.94 8.73 -5.25
CA LEU A 67 -4.23 7.31 -5.49
C LEU A 67 -5.51 6.89 -4.77
N LEU A 68 -5.65 7.21 -3.47
CA LEU A 68 -6.85 6.89 -2.68
C LEU A 68 -8.10 7.62 -3.20
N LYS A 69 -7.96 8.86 -3.67
CA LYS A 69 -9.05 9.57 -4.35
C LYS A 69 -9.47 8.85 -5.62
N THR A 70 -8.51 8.36 -6.41
CA THR A 70 -8.78 7.58 -7.62
C THR A 70 -9.51 6.29 -7.26
N LEU A 71 -9.04 5.54 -6.26
CA LEU A 71 -9.67 4.32 -5.76
C LEU A 71 -11.15 4.56 -5.39
N ARG A 72 -11.43 5.55 -4.54
CA ARG A 72 -12.79 5.91 -4.10
C ARG A 72 -13.73 6.30 -5.25
N ASN A 73 -13.18 6.79 -6.36
CA ASN A 73 -13.95 7.13 -7.54
C ASN A 73 -14.24 5.93 -8.43
N THR A 74 -13.47 4.85 -8.29
CA THR A 74 -13.56 3.66 -9.15
C THR A 74 -14.32 2.51 -8.48
N VAL A 75 -14.10 2.29 -7.18
CA VAL A 75 -14.71 1.18 -6.43
C VAL A 75 -15.64 1.70 -5.33
N GLU A 76 -16.65 0.91 -5.02
CA GLU A 76 -17.38 1.00 -3.75
C GLU A 76 -16.50 0.40 -2.66
N ILE A 77 -16.32 1.16 -1.58
CA ILE A 77 -15.47 0.78 -0.46
C ILE A 77 -16.37 0.66 0.77
N GLU A 78 -16.22 -0.45 1.49
CA GLU A 78 -16.91 -0.66 2.75
C GLU A 78 -16.52 0.45 3.77
N PRO A 79 -17.48 1.02 4.52
CA PRO A 79 -17.23 2.16 5.40
C PRO A 79 -16.09 2.01 6.43
N GLU A 80 -15.94 0.84 7.06
CA GLU A 80 -14.85 0.54 8.00
C GLU A 80 -13.49 0.56 7.30
N PHE A 81 -13.38 -0.09 6.12
CA PHE A 81 -12.15 -0.06 5.33
C PHE A 81 -11.81 1.36 4.84
N ASP A 82 -12.80 2.14 4.38
CA ASP A 82 -12.58 3.53 3.98
C ASP A 82 -12.15 4.41 5.15
N SER A 83 -12.67 4.15 6.36
CA SER A 83 -12.22 4.81 7.58
C SER A 83 -10.75 4.52 7.86
N ARG A 84 -10.32 3.27 7.70
CA ARG A 84 -8.92 2.89 7.89
C ARG A 84 -8.00 3.54 6.86
N LEU A 85 -8.41 3.61 5.59
CA LEU A 85 -7.69 4.35 4.55
C LEU A 85 -7.55 5.84 4.86
N ARG A 86 -8.57 6.47 5.45
CA ARG A 86 -8.51 7.87 5.90
C ARG A 86 -7.51 8.04 7.05
N ASN A 87 -7.62 7.21 8.08
CA ASN A 87 -6.71 7.26 9.24
C ASN A 87 -5.25 7.07 8.81
N TYR A 88 -4.98 6.07 7.96
CA TYR A 88 -3.64 5.85 7.41
C TYR A 88 -3.13 7.06 6.62
N LEU A 89 -3.97 7.68 5.77
CA LEU A 89 -3.58 8.87 5.02
C LEU A 89 -3.21 10.04 5.95
N GLU A 90 -3.95 10.23 7.04
CA GLU A 90 -3.65 11.25 8.05
C GLU A 90 -2.31 10.98 8.74
N LYS A 91 -2.07 9.74 9.20
CA LYS A 91 -0.78 9.35 9.81
C LYS A 91 0.38 9.52 8.82
N ARG A 92 0.24 9.07 7.58
CA ARG A 92 1.25 9.24 6.53
C ARG A 92 1.54 10.72 6.26
N ASN A 93 0.51 11.56 6.21
CA ASN A 93 0.70 13.00 6.02
C ASN A 93 1.43 13.65 7.22
N LEU A 94 1.11 13.24 8.45
CA LEU A 94 1.84 13.65 9.64
C LEU A 94 3.31 13.20 9.55
N PHE A 95 3.57 11.95 9.17
CA PHE A 95 4.92 11.41 9.02
C PHE A 95 5.75 12.18 7.97
N VAL A 96 5.20 12.42 6.79
CA VAL A 96 5.95 13.03 5.67
C VAL A 96 6.07 14.55 5.79
N HIS A 97 5.06 15.22 6.35
CA HIS A 97 4.97 16.69 6.32
C HIS A 97 4.99 17.36 7.70
N GLY A 98 4.65 16.64 8.76
CA GLY A 98 4.43 17.22 10.10
C GLY A 98 5.36 16.72 11.20
N LEU A 99 6.23 15.73 10.92
CA LEU A 99 7.02 15.03 11.95
C LEU A 99 7.82 15.97 12.86
N PHE A 100 8.50 16.95 12.27
CA PHE A 100 9.32 17.92 13.00
C PHE A 100 8.57 19.14 13.52
N LEU A 101 7.28 19.28 13.16
CA LEU A 101 6.41 20.35 13.62
C LEU A 101 5.58 19.92 14.83
N ASP A 102 5.52 18.62 15.10
CA ASP A 102 4.79 18.06 16.20
C ASP A 102 5.67 17.96 17.45
N GLU A 103 5.34 18.76 18.47
CA GLU A 103 6.09 18.83 19.73
C GLU A 103 6.18 17.48 20.46
N ARG A 104 5.33 16.50 20.11
CA ARG A 104 5.37 15.15 20.69
C ARG A 104 6.60 14.34 20.27
N PHE A 105 7.28 14.70 19.18
CA PHE A 105 8.34 13.92 18.55
C PHE A 105 9.71 14.59 18.63
N ASP A 106 10.10 15.13 19.79
CA ASP A 106 11.43 15.73 19.95
C ASP A 106 12.54 14.66 19.84
N PHE A 107 13.13 14.57 18.65
CA PHE A 107 14.21 13.65 18.30
C PHE A 107 15.48 13.86 19.14
N ASN A 108 15.62 14.97 19.87
CA ASN A 108 16.77 15.20 20.76
C ASN A 108 16.58 14.58 22.15
N THR A 109 15.45 13.92 22.38
CA THR A 109 15.13 13.27 23.66
C THR A 109 14.76 11.81 23.44
N ASP A 110 15.22 10.93 24.32
CA ASP A 110 14.87 9.51 24.26
C ASP A 110 13.34 9.31 24.39
N GLU A 111 12.64 10.17 25.13
CA GLU A 111 11.18 10.16 25.23
C GLU A 111 10.50 10.49 23.89
N GLY A 112 10.95 11.55 23.20
CA GLY A 112 10.43 11.92 21.88
C GLY A 112 10.74 10.88 20.82
N CYS A 113 11.94 10.28 20.86
CA CYS A 113 12.30 9.10 20.06
C CYS A 113 11.35 7.93 20.31
N GLY A 114 11.08 7.58 21.58
CA GLY A 114 10.15 6.49 21.92
C GLY A 114 8.72 6.74 21.42
N LYS A 115 8.22 7.98 21.52
CA LYS A 115 6.90 8.37 20.98
C LYS A 115 6.87 8.29 19.46
N LEU A 116 7.95 8.71 18.80
CA LEU A 116 8.08 8.64 17.35
C LEU A 116 8.10 7.18 16.88
N THR A 117 8.91 6.31 17.49
CA THR A 117 8.94 4.88 17.17
C THR A 117 7.56 4.25 17.32
N ALA A 118 6.86 4.47 18.43
CA ALA A 118 5.52 3.91 18.65
C ALA A 118 4.50 4.42 17.60
N PHE A 119 4.61 5.68 17.18
CA PHE A 119 3.80 6.21 16.09
C PHE A 119 4.13 5.54 14.74
N LEU A 120 5.41 5.28 14.45
CA LEU A 120 5.83 4.61 13.22
C LEU A 120 5.41 3.15 13.20
N ASP A 121 5.41 2.46 14.34
CA ASP A 121 4.89 1.09 14.46
C ASP A 121 3.39 1.04 14.11
N ASP A 122 2.61 2.01 14.60
CA ASP A 122 1.19 2.14 14.27
C ASP A 122 0.95 2.48 12.78
N VAL A 123 1.85 3.26 12.16
CA VAL A 123 1.86 3.46 10.69
C VAL A 123 2.17 2.15 9.96
N TYR A 124 3.16 1.40 10.45
CA TYR A 124 3.58 0.13 9.85
C TYR A 124 2.46 -0.91 9.87
N ASP A 125 1.75 -1.05 10.98
CA ASP A 125 0.60 -1.96 11.11
C ASP A 125 -0.51 -1.64 10.09
N ASP A 126 -0.77 -0.36 9.84
CA ASP A 126 -1.70 0.06 8.79
C ASP A 126 -1.16 -0.24 7.39
N VAL A 127 0.13 0.00 7.15
CA VAL A 127 0.76 -0.30 5.85
C VAL A 127 0.68 -1.79 5.55
N GLU A 128 1.04 -2.64 6.49
CA GLU A 128 1.02 -4.09 6.32
C GLU A 128 -0.38 -4.59 6.02
N TYR A 129 -1.38 -4.16 6.80
CA TYR A 129 -2.77 -4.54 6.55
C TYR A 129 -3.24 -4.11 5.16
N LEU A 130 -3.03 -2.83 4.79
CA LEU A 130 -3.46 -2.32 3.49
C LEU A 130 -2.73 -3.00 2.34
N ARG A 131 -1.42 -3.24 2.50
CA ARG A 131 -0.62 -3.96 1.51
C ARG A 131 -1.16 -5.37 1.31
N THR A 132 -1.45 -6.09 2.38
CA THR A 132 -2.06 -7.42 2.30
C THR A 132 -3.38 -7.40 1.53
N VAL A 133 -4.27 -6.44 1.81
CA VAL A 133 -5.55 -6.32 1.10
C VAL A 133 -5.33 -6.05 -0.39
N PHE A 134 -4.52 -5.07 -0.76
CA PHE A 134 -4.30 -4.73 -2.17
C PHE A 134 -3.53 -5.83 -2.93
N THR A 135 -2.57 -6.50 -2.29
CA THR A 135 -1.90 -7.67 -2.86
C THR A 135 -2.88 -8.82 -3.09
N ALA A 136 -3.80 -9.07 -2.15
CA ALA A 136 -4.84 -10.09 -2.32
C ALA A 136 -5.79 -9.77 -3.47
N VAL A 137 -6.22 -8.51 -3.59
CA VAL A 137 -7.02 -8.02 -4.74
C VAL A 137 -6.28 -8.23 -6.06
N TYR A 138 -5.00 -7.87 -6.13
CA TYR A 138 -4.18 -8.07 -7.33
C TYR A 138 -4.01 -9.55 -7.68
N ALA A 139 -3.76 -10.40 -6.68
CA ALA A 139 -3.62 -11.85 -6.87
C ALA A 139 -4.92 -12.50 -7.36
N GLN A 140 -6.07 -12.11 -6.81
CA GLN A 140 -7.36 -12.62 -7.25
C GLN A 140 -7.69 -12.21 -8.69
N TRP A 141 -7.41 -10.95 -9.05
CA TRP A 141 -7.55 -10.49 -10.44
C TRP A 141 -6.68 -11.31 -11.40
N ARG A 142 -5.42 -11.57 -11.02
CA ARG A 142 -4.51 -12.38 -11.84
C ARG A 142 -4.97 -13.83 -11.98
N LYS A 143 -5.44 -14.46 -10.90
CA LYS A 143 -6.01 -15.82 -10.93
C LYS A 143 -7.22 -15.90 -11.88
N ALA A 144 -8.04 -14.86 -11.92
CA ALA A 144 -9.19 -14.80 -12.83
C ALA A 144 -8.80 -14.66 -14.31
N LEU A 145 -7.62 -14.10 -14.62
CA LEU A 145 -7.10 -13.97 -15.98
C LEU A 145 -6.40 -15.23 -16.49
N ASP A 146 -5.49 -15.78 -15.69
CA ASP A 146 -4.56 -16.82 -16.15
C ASP A 146 -4.99 -18.25 -15.76
N GLY A 147 -5.98 -18.40 -14.86
CA GLY A 147 -6.34 -19.70 -14.27
C GLY A 147 -5.26 -20.29 -13.34
N GLU A 148 -4.07 -19.66 -13.25
CA GLU A 148 -2.95 -20.05 -12.40
C GLU A 148 -2.70 -19.04 -11.26
N GLU A 149 -2.31 -19.55 -10.09
CA GLU A 149 -1.93 -18.79 -8.90
C GLU A 149 -0.51 -18.20 -9.00
N LEU A 150 -0.26 -17.37 -10.01
CA LEU A 150 1.06 -16.75 -10.16
C LEU A 150 1.19 -15.47 -9.31
N GLY A 151 1.96 -15.55 -8.22
CA GLY A 151 2.26 -14.42 -7.34
C GLY A 151 2.79 -14.80 -5.96
N LEU A 152 2.60 -16.05 -5.55
CA LEU A 152 3.07 -16.58 -4.26
C LEU A 152 4.45 -17.27 -4.36
N GLU A 153 5.00 -17.44 -5.57
CA GLU A 153 6.18 -18.26 -5.82
C GLU A 153 7.46 -17.72 -5.17
N ASN A 154 7.49 -16.41 -4.89
CA ASN A 154 8.59 -15.75 -4.20
C ASN A 154 8.30 -15.42 -2.74
N MET A 155 7.13 -15.80 -2.21
CA MET A 155 6.84 -15.63 -0.79
C MET A 155 7.61 -16.66 0.01
N SER A 156 8.19 -16.20 1.12
CA SER A 156 8.79 -17.14 2.07
C SER A 156 7.71 -18.14 2.52
N PRO A 157 8.07 -19.39 2.82
CA PRO A 157 7.11 -20.39 3.32
C PRO A 157 6.30 -19.88 4.52
N THR A 158 6.92 -19.03 5.35
CA THR A 158 6.28 -18.40 6.51
C THR A 158 5.22 -17.38 6.09
N ASP A 159 5.50 -16.54 5.09
CA ASP A 159 4.55 -15.55 4.60
C ASP A 159 3.42 -16.22 3.82
N ARG A 160 3.71 -17.31 3.12
CA ARG A 160 2.70 -18.14 2.45
C ARG A 160 1.75 -18.76 3.47
N ALA A 161 2.26 -19.36 4.54
CA ALA A 161 1.42 -19.92 5.60
C ALA A 161 0.60 -18.85 6.34
N LYS A 162 1.17 -17.66 6.56
CA LYS A 162 0.43 -16.51 7.09
C LYS A 162 -0.67 -16.06 6.13
N TRP A 163 -0.37 -16.01 4.83
CA TRP A 163 -1.31 -15.64 3.79
C TRP A 163 -2.43 -16.66 3.63
N GLU A 164 -2.13 -17.97 3.61
CA GLU A 164 -3.13 -19.03 3.56
C GLU A 164 -4.07 -18.97 4.77
N LYS A 165 -3.52 -18.84 5.98
CA LYS A 165 -4.30 -18.69 7.22
C LYS A 165 -5.10 -17.38 7.26
N TYR A 166 -4.58 -16.31 6.66
CA TYR A 166 -5.27 -15.03 6.54
C TYR A 166 -6.40 -15.12 5.52
N MET A 167 -6.14 -15.68 4.33
CA MET A 167 -7.15 -15.90 3.30
C MET A 167 -8.26 -16.82 3.82
N GLU A 168 -7.94 -17.91 4.51
CA GLU A 168 -8.92 -18.79 5.16
C GLU A 168 -9.80 -18.05 6.19
N LYS A 169 -9.23 -17.02 6.84
CA LYS A 169 -9.94 -16.16 7.81
C LYS A 169 -10.72 -15.01 7.14
N HIS A 170 -10.30 -14.55 5.96
CA HIS A 170 -10.77 -13.32 5.31
C HIS A 170 -11.41 -13.53 3.92
N GLU A 171 -11.58 -14.79 3.47
CA GLU A 171 -12.19 -15.17 2.19
C GLU A 171 -13.64 -14.67 2.02
N SER A 172 -14.28 -14.18 3.09
CA SER A 172 -15.74 -14.07 3.14
C SER A 172 -16.34 -12.67 3.36
N ALA A 173 -15.58 -11.58 3.41
CA ALA A 173 -16.20 -10.25 3.57
C ALA A 173 -15.54 -9.11 2.78
N GLU A 174 -14.27 -8.76 3.02
CA GLU A 174 -13.72 -7.49 2.51
C GLU A 174 -13.39 -7.54 1.01
N ILE A 175 -12.81 -8.64 0.53
CA ILE A 175 -12.39 -8.81 -0.87
C ILE A 175 -13.60 -8.95 -1.83
N LEU A 176 -14.69 -9.58 -1.36
CA LEU A 176 -15.95 -9.74 -2.09
C LEU A 176 -16.84 -8.47 -2.12
N THR A 177 -16.47 -7.42 -1.38
CA THR A 177 -17.25 -6.17 -1.29
C THR A 177 -16.66 -5.00 -2.08
N MET A 178 -15.41 -5.08 -2.55
CA MET A 178 -14.87 -4.11 -3.51
C MET A 178 -15.52 -4.29 -4.88
N ARG A 179 -16.74 -3.76 -5.01
CA ARG A 179 -17.49 -3.75 -6.26
C ARG A 179 -17.10 -2.52 -7.03
N LEU A 180 -16.85 -2.70 -8.33
CA LEU A 180 -16.76 -1.57 -9.23
C LEU A 180 -18.07 -0.78 -9.19
N LYS A 181 -17.96 0.54 -9.17
CA LYS A 181 -19.14 1.39 -9.30
C LYS A 181 -19.84 1.11 -10.64
N PRO A 182 -21.18 1.25 -10.71
CA PRO A 182 -21.94 1.01 -11.94
C PRO A 182 -21.32 1.74 -13.15
N GLY A 183 -21.13 1.02 -14.27
CA GLY A 183 -20.52 1.56 -15.49
C GLY A 183 -19.00 1.46 -15.58
N ARG A 184 -18.33 0.84 -14.60
CA ARG A 184 -16.90 0.48 -14.68
C ARG A 184 -16.74 -1.02 -14.93
N THR A 185 -15.70 -1.40 -15.67
CA THR A 185 -15.34 -2.80 -15.95
C THR A 185 -14.02 -3.13 -15.26
N MET A 186 -13.86 -4.37 -14.78
CA MET A 186 -12.53 -4.84 -14.36
C MET A 186 -11.64 -4.90 -15.59
N GLY A 187 -10.32 -4.87 -15.41
CA GLY A 187 -9.35 -5.01 -16.51
C GLY A 187 -9.35 -6.41 -17.11
N ILE A 188 -10.46 -6.85 -17.71
CA ILE A 188 -10.63 -8.15 -18.37
C ILE A 188 -10.31 -8.07 -19.88
N GLY A 189 -9.95 -6.88 -20.39
CA GLY A 189 -9.83 -6.59 -21.82
C GLY A 189 -8.44 -6.80 -22.42
N PHE A 190 -7.71 -7.85 -22.03
CA PHE A 190 -6.37 -8.16 -22.58
C PHE A 190 -6.32 -9.52 -23.28
N PHE A 191 -7.21 -9.75 -24.26
CA PHE A 191 -6.94 -10.73 -25.31
C PHE A 191 -7.21 -10.05 -26.66
N PRO A 192 -6.20 -9.92 -27.55
CA PRO A 192 -6.51 -9.83 -28.96
C PRO A 192 -7.20 -11.14 -29.33
N SER A 193 -8.48 -11.06 -29.68
CA SER A 193 -9.07 -12.05 -30.57
C SER A 193 -8.28 -11.99 -31.88
N GLU A 194 -7.73 -13.14 -32.30
CA GLU A 194 -6.87 -13.34 -33.48
C GLU A 194 -5.39 -13.01 -33.17
N ILE A 195 -4.45 -13.97 -33.17
CA ILE A 195 -3.99 -14.83 -34.29
C ILE A 195 -3.61 -16.23 -33.80
#